data_AF-A0A7C5CTW2-F1
#
_entry.id   AF-A0A7C5CTW2-F1
#
_cell.length_a   1.000
_cell.length_b   1.000
_cell.length_c   1.000
_cell.angle_alpha   90.00
_cell.angle_beta   90.00
_cell.angle_gamma   90.00
#
_symmetry.space_group_name_H-M   'P 1'
#
loop_
_entity.id
_entity.type
_entity.pdbx_description
1 polymer ?
#
loop_
_entity_poly.entity_id
_entity_poly.type
_entity_poly.pdbx_seq_one_letter_code
_entity_poly.pdbx_strand_id
1 'polypeptide(L)'
;MGVRKLKPVTNGQRHAILYDYSELTKEKPEKSLTYYYKRALGRSRQQGKITSRFKGAGNKIRYRLIDFKRDKSLIPAKVYSIEYDPFRSARIALLHYKDGEKRYIVW
;
A
#
# COMPACT_ATOMS: atom_id res chain seq x y z
N MET A 1 -2.87 8.43 -12.47
CA MET A 1 -2.06 7.19 -12.48
C MET A 1 -1.76 6.77 -13.91
N GLY A 2 -0.53 7.01 -14.36
CA GLY A 2 -0.10 6.64 -15.70
C GLY A 2 0.14 5.13 -15.85
N VAL A 3 0.28 4.69 -17.09
CA VAL A 3 0.53 3.31 -17.46
C VAL A 3 1.71 3.26 -18.42
N ARG A 4 2.65 2.34 -18.18
CA ARG A 4 3.87 2.16 -18.97
C ARG A 4 3.88 0.79 -19.63
N LYS A 5 3.85 0.75 -20.95
CA LYS A 5 4.05 -0.46 -21.76
C LYS A 5 5.54 -0.77 -21.85
N LEU A 6 5.92 -2.02 -21.59
CA LEU A 6 7.31 -2.45 -21.73
C LEU A 6 7.68 -2.71 -23.19
N LYS A 7 8.95 -2.52 -23.55
CA LYS A 7 9.48 -2.96 -24.84
C LYS A 7 9.45 -4.50 -24.89
N PRO A 8 9.04 -5.12 -26.01
CA PRO A 8 8.89 -6.57 -26.11
C PRO A 8 10.25 -7.26 -26.34
N VAL A 9 11.17 -7.17 -25.37
CA VAL A 9 12.50 -7.79 -25.44
C VAL A 9 12.42 -9.30 -25.17
N THR A 10 11.46 -9.71 -24.34
CA THR A 10 11.19 -11.12 -24.01
C THR A 10 9.71 -11.45 -24.21
N ASN A 11 9.38 -12.72 -24.43
CA ASN A 11 7.99 -13.16 -24.63
C ASN A 11 7.06 -12.77 -23.47
N GLY A 12 7.54 -12.84 -22.23
CA GLY A 12 6.76 -12.42 -21.05
C GLY A 12 6.47 -10.92 -21.00
N GLN A 13 7.28 -10.08 -21.63
CA GLN A 13 7.11 -8.62 -21.63
C GLN A 13 6.21 -8.10 -22.75
N ARG A 14 5.89 -8.93 -23.76
CA ARG A 14 5.15 -8.52 -24.98
C ARG A 14 3.80 -7.85 -24.68
N HIS A 15 3.08 -8.39 -23.71
CA HIS A 15 1.77 -7.88 -23.27
C HIS A 15 1.83 -7.23 -21.89
N ALA A 16 3.04 -7.07 -21.32
CA ALA A 16 3.21 -6.55 -19.97
C ALA A 16 2.98 -5.03 -19.95
N ILE A 17 2.04 -4.64 -19.08
CA ILE A 17 1.66 -3.26 -18.84
C ILE A 17 1.84 -3.01 -17.34
N LEU A 18 2.65 -2.01 -16.99
CA LEU A 18 2.96 -1.66 -15.61
C LEU A 18 2.40 -0.27 -15.27
N TYR A 19 2.27 0.02 -13.99
CA TYR A 19 1.95 1.37 -13.53
C TYR A 19 3.14 2.31 -13.70
N ASP A 20 2.83 3.54 -14.08
CA ASP A 20 3.78 4.65 -13.99
C ASP A 20 3.77 5.18 -12.55
N TYR A 21 4.93 5.08 -11.89
CA TYR A 21 5.11 5.44 -10.47
C TYR A 21 5.53 6.91 -10.29
N SER A 22 5.33 7.74 -11.31
CA SER A 22 5.72 9.15 -11.37
C SER A 22 5.10 10.03 -10.27
N GLU A 23 3.92 9.68 -9.77
CA GLU A 23 3.22 10.40 -8.71
C GLU A 23 3.80 10.12 -7.30
N LEU A 24 4.69 9.13 -7.16
CA LEU A 24 5.29 8.80 -5.87
C LEU A 24 6.37 9.81 -5.49
N THR A 25 6.23 10.43 -4.32
CA THR A 25 7.21 11.41 -3.84
C THR A 25 8.20 10.80 -2.85
N LYS A 26 7.89 9.62 -2.29
CA LYS A 26 8.73 8.95 -1.30
C LYS A 26 8.65 7.43 -1.48
N GLU A 27 9.82 6.78 -1.41
CA GLU A 27 9.92 5.33 -1.57
C GLU A 27 9.77 4.56 -0.25
N LYS A 28 10.30 5.12 0.85
CA LYS A 28 10.34 4.47 2.16
C LYS A 28 9.15 4.91 3.03
N PRO A 29 8.42 3.97 3.65
CA PRO A 29 7.28 4.31 4.51
C PRO A 29 7.73 4.87 5.85
N GLU A 30 6.81 5.54 6.54
CA GLU A 30 7.01 6.07 7.89
C GLU A 30 7.07 4.92 8.91
N LYS A 31 8.20 4.80 9.62
CA LYS A 31 8.49 3.65 10.50
C LYS A 31 7.43 3.47 11.60
N SER A 32 6.95 4.56 12.20
CA SER A 32 5.95 4.55 13.27
C SER A 32 4.57 4.03 12.84
N LEU A 33 4.25 4.14 11.55
CA LEU A 33 2.95 3.75 10.99
C LEU A 33 3.00 2.39 10.26
N THR A 34 4.11 1.64 10.41
CA THR A 34 4.27 0.32 9.80
C THR A 34 4.21 -0.80 10.81
N TYR A 35 3.44 -1.85 10.50
CA TYR A 35 3.25 -3.01 11.36
C TYR A 35 3.54 -4.31 10.62
N TYR A 36 4.00 -5.30 11.38
CA TYR A 36 4.11 -6.67 10.88
C TYR A 36 2.70 -7.26 10.70
N TYR A 37 2.47 -7.88 9.55
CA TYR A 37 1.21 -8.56 9.26
C TYR A 37 1.46 -10.01 8.85
N LYS A 38 0.92 -10.95 9.62
CA LYS A 38 0.96 -12.38 9.31
C LYS A 38 -0.14 -12.70 8.29
N ARG A 39 0.27 -13.03 7.06
CA ARG A 39 -0.66 -13.43 5.99
C ARG A 39 -1.27 -14.80 6.30
N ALA A 40 -2.58 -14.95 6.11
CA ALA A 40 -3.30 -16.20 6.34
C ALA A 40 -3.01 -17.29 5.28
N LEU A 41 -2.48 -16.90 4.11
CA LEU A 41 -2.13 -17.81 3.01
C LEU A 41 -3.28 -18.77 2.62
N GLY A 42 -4.52 -18.27 2.61
CA GLY A 42 -5.71 -19.04 2.25
C GLY A 42 -6.21 -20.03 3.30
N ARG A 43 -5.59 -20.06 4.49
CA ARG A 43 -5.95 -21.00 5.57
C ARG A 43 -6.73 -20.30 6.69
N SER A 44 -7.66 -21.04 7.29
CA SER A 44 -8.39 -20.60 8.48
C SER A 44 -7.43 -20.43 9.67
N ARG A 45 -7.58 -19.33 10.41
CA ARG A 45 -6.79 -19.06 11.61
C ARG A 45 -7.03 -20.07 12.73
N GLN A 46 -8.27 -20.55 12.87
CA GLN A 46 -8.66 -21.45 13.95
C GLN A 46 -8.35 -22.91 13.60
N GLN A 47 -8.69 -23.35 12.37
CA GLN A 47 -8.65 -24.77 12.00
C GLN A 47 -7.43 -25.16 11.15
N GLY A 48 -6.68 -24.18 10.60
CA GLY A 48 -5.55 -24.45 9.70
C GLY A 48 -5.90 -25.01 8.32
N LYS A 49 -7.18 -25.32 8.07
CA LYS A 49 -7.68 -25.83 6.79
C LYS A 49 -7.68 -24.74 5.71
N ILE A 50 -7.48 -25.13 4.46
CA ILE A 50 -7.60 -24.22 3.30
C ILE A 50 -9.07 -23.85 3.14
N THR A 51 -9.40 -22.58 3.36
CA THR A 51 -10.75 -22.02 3.16
C THR A 51 -10.82 -21.17 1.90
N SER A 52 -9.70 -20.60 1.47
CA SER A 52 -9.59 -19.83 0.22
C SER A 52 -8.50 -20.43 -0.67
N ARG A 53 -8.91 -20.93 -1.83
CA ARG A 53 -8.02 -21.56 -2.82
C ARG A 53 -7.18 -20.50 -3.55
N PHE A 54 -6.07 -20.94 -4.16
CA PHE A 54 -5.15 -20.11 -4.96
C PHE A 54 -4.55 -18.91 -4.21
N LYS A 55 -4.51 -18.97 -2.87
CA LYS A 55 -3.84 -17.99 -2.02
C LYS A 55 -2.65 -18.66 -1.35
N GLY A 56 -1.46 -18.13 -1.59
CA GLY A 56 -0.20 -18.66 -1.05
C GLY A 56 0.97 -17.86 -1.60
N ALA A 57 2.14 -17.98 -0.98
CA ALA A 57 3.38 -17.33 -1.42
C ALA A 57 3.26 -15.79 -1.63
N GLY A 58 4.21 -15.21 -2.35
CA GLY A 58 4.31 -13.78 -2.66
C GLY A 58 5.26 -13.00 -1.75
N ASN A 59 5.52 -11.73 -2.11
CA ASN A 59 6.47 -10.89 -1.40
C ASN A 59 6.04 -10.63 0.06
N LYS A 60 7.04 -10.46 0.95
CA LYS A 60 6.84 -10.05 2.33
C LYS A 60 6.45 -8.57 2.36
N ILE A 61 5.28 -8.29 2.91
CA ILE A 61 4.69 -6.95 2.96
C ILE A 61 4.53 -6.50 4.41
N ARG A 62 4.65 -5.20 4.65
CA ARG A 62 4.34 -4.55 5.93
C ARG A 62 3.05 -3.77 5.80
N TYR A 63 2.19 -3.88 6.81
CA TYR A 63 0.92 -3.18 6.81
C TYR A 63 1.14 -1.72 7.18
N ARG A 64 0.41 -0.82 6.52
CA ARG A 64 0.41 0.62 6.81
C ARG A 64 -0.92 0.99 7.42
N LEU A 65 -0.84 1.57 8.62
CA LEU A 65 -2.00 2.01 9.37
C LEU A 65 -2.63 3.22 8.66
N ILE A 66 -3.78 3.00 8.02
CA ILE A 66 -4.59 4.08 7.45
C ILE A 66 -5.58 4.58 8.49
N ASP A 67 -5.72 5.89 8.56
CA ASP A 67 -6.85 6.55 9.17
C ASP A 67 -8.05 6.60 8.21
N PHE A 68 -8.95 5.64 8.37
CA PHE A 68 -10.25 5.63 7.66
C PHE A 68 -11.33 6.43 8.41
N LYS A 69 -11.11 6.76 9.69
CA LYS A 69 -12.11 7.43 10.53
C LYS A 69 -12.10 8.94 10.32
N ARG A 70 -10.92 9.53 10.07
CA ARG A 70 -10.72 10.98 9.91
C ARG A 70 -11.40 11.79 11.03
N ASP A 71 -11.17 11.36 12.27
CA ASP A 71 -11.79 11.90 13.48
C ASP A 71 -11.24 13.28 13.89
N LYS A 72 -10.11 13.71 13.33
CA LYS A 72 -9.54 15.05 13.56
C LYS A 72 -10.29 16.13 12.77
N SER A 73 -11.46 16.53 13.26
CA SER A 73 -12.16 17.72 12.77
C SER A 73 -11.41 18.99 13.20
N LEU A 74 -11.33 19.98 12.31
CA LEU A 74 -10.78 21.33 12.54
C LEU A 74 -9.25 21.43 12.70
N ILE A 75 -8.50 20.33 12.69
CA ILE A 75 -7.04 20.37 12.70
C ILE A 75 -6.54 20.29 11.25
N PRO A 76 -5.94 21.36 10.70
CA PRO A 76 -5.42 21.31 9.35
C PRO A 76 -4.19 20.39 9.28
N ALA A 77 -4.11 19.63 8.19
CA ALA A 77 -2.98 18.78 7.87
C ALA A 77 -2.38 19.18 6.53
N LYS A 78 -1.07 19.04 6.40
CA LYS A 78 -0.36 19.19 5.13
C LYS A 78 -0.04 17.82 4.56
N VAL A 79 -0.32 17.63 3.27
CA VAL A 79 0.16 16.46 2.52
C VAL A 79 1.67 16.56 2.41
N TYR A 80 2.37 15.60 3.01
CA TYR A 80 3.82 15.55 3.03
C TYR A 80 4.37 14.68 1.90
N SER A 81 3.83 13.47 1.73
CA SER A 81 4.25 12.54 0.67
C SER A 81 3.11 11.71 0.11
N ILE A 82 3.25 11.29 -1.14
CA ILE A 82 2.40 10.28 -1.79
C ILE A 82 3.24 9.02 -1.95
N GLU A 83 2.71 7.90 -1.48
CA GLU A 83 3.44 6.63 -1.34
C GLU A 83 2.65 5.46 -1.92
N TYR A 84 3.37 4.43 -2.40
CA TYR A 84 2.78 3.20 -2.93
C TYR A 84 2.53 2.20 -1.82
N ASP A 85 1.30 1.76 -1.58
CA ASP A 85 1.00 0.75 -0.56
C ASP A 85 0.76 -0.65 -1.15
N PRO A 86 1.47 -1.70 -0.68
CA PRO A 86 1.32 -3.04 -1.23
C PRO A 86 0.06 -3.80 -0.74
N PHE A 87 -0.72 -3.26 0.20
CA PHE A 87 -1.96 -3.90 0.69
C PHE A 87 -3.21 -3.50 -0.09
N ARG A 88 -3.13 -2.46 -0.94
CA ARG A 88 -4.28 -1.91 -1.67
C ARG A 88 -3.88 -1.41 -3.05
N SER A 89 -4.87 -1.16 -3.90
CA SER A 89 -4.67 -0.62 -5.25
C SER A 89 -4.42 0.91 -5.24
N ALA A 90 -5.07 1.63 -4.34
CA ALA A 90 -4.96 3.08 -4.22
C ALA A 90 -3.59 3.53 -3.65
N ARG A 91 -3.21 4.77 -3.97
CA ARG A 91 -2.05 5.42 -3.35
C ARG A 91 -2.42 5.84 -1.93
N ILE A 92 -1.41 6.10 -1.11
CA ILE A 92 -1.62 6.70 0.20
C ILE A 92 -0.86 8.00 0.33
N ALA A 93 -1.46 8.96 1.02
CA ALA A 93 -0.82 10.20 1.37
C ALA A 93 -0.44 10.20 2.85
N LEU A 94 0.80 10.57 3.15
CA LEU A 94 1.25 10.87 4.50
C LEU A 94 0.85 12.31 4.83
N LEU A 95 0.06 12.47 5.88
CA LEU A 95 -0.35 13.76 6.41
C LEU A 95 0.49 14.11 7.64
N HIS A 96 0.96 15.36 7.69
CA HIS A 96 1.47 15.98 8.91
C HIS A 96 0.43 16.95 9.44
N TYR A 97 -0.14 16.65 10.60
CA TYR A 97 -1.06 17.55 11.28
C TYR A 97 -0.29 18.64 12.03
N LYS A 98 -0.95 19.78 12.29
CA LYS A 98 -0.35 20.88 13.06
C LYS A 98 0.04 20.51 14.49
N ASP A 99 -0.60 19.50 15.07
CA ASP A 99 -0.28 18.96 16.39
C ASP A 99 0.93 18.01 16.41
N GLY A 100 1.57 17.80 15.26
CA GLY A 100 2.75 16.94 15.11
C GLY A 100 2.43 15.46 14.85
N GLU A 101 1.16 15.07 14.86
CA GLU A 101 0.77 13.70 14.54
C GLU A 101 0.89 13.44 13.03
N LYS A 102 1.29 12.21 12.70
CA LYS A 102 1.36 11.73 11.32
C LYS A 102 0.32 10.64 11.09
N ARG A 103 -0.39 10.71 9.97
CA ARG A 103 -1.34 9.66 9.58
C ARG A 103 -1.29 9.39 8.09
N TYR A 104 -1.59 8.17 7.70
CA TYR A 104 -1.85 7.85 6.30
C TYR A 104 -3.34 7.96 6.00
N ILE A 105 -3.67 8.50 4.84
CA ILE A 105 -5.00 8.44 4.24
C ILE A 105 -4.91 7.79 2.85
N VAL A 106 -6.03 7.28 2.36
CA VAL A 106 -6.14 6.93 0.94
C VAL A 106 -6.16 8.22 0.11
N TRP A 107 -5.33 8.25 -0.93
CA TRP A 107 -5.23 9.32 -1.92
C TRP A 107 -6.05 8.99 -3.15
#